data_AF-A0A553QSR6-F1
#
_entry.id   AF-A0A553QSR6-F1
#
_cell.length_a   1.000
_cell.length_b   1.000
_cell.length_c   1.000
_cell.angle_alpha   90.00
_cell.angle_beta   90.00
_cell.angle_gamma   90.00
#
_symmetry.space_group_name_H-M   'P 1'
#
loop_
_entity.id
_entity.type
_entity.pdbx_description
1 polymer ?
#
loop_
_entity_poly.entity_id
_entity_poly.type
_entity_poly.pdbx_seq_one_letter_code
_entity_poly.pdbx_strand_id
1 'polypeptide(L)'
;GKLLTIRAPNLKIKGNLFDIVSFFSKRYSMASIKDPNVVEQFSSRLEEIRSKLLGQAMGEALNETAAELCQEHRLYIKSVCETCTKKCKEDETMFEMIHKYKQEMKGNTSFLKEKAAENLEIVSDVEDKEHHKALLLQKIEKLKKDQAKNMELIQSQNKANKDRLKKLNKCKDVFQKHLSLEIRKIQGEKLQFVFRNISRKDPDAVHMFLLHLDAEGVYHIISCDPPLETMAHFEKKLQETNNFTAFLANVRREFVALHTSSKMA
;
A
#
# COMPACT_ATOMS: atom_id res chain seq x y z
N GLY A 1 -15.28 102.60 9.00
CA GLY A 1 -15.83 103.44 10.08
C GLY A 1 -16.58 102.56 11.05
N LYS A 2 -16.12 102.47 12.30
CA LYS A 2 -16.85 101.80 13.38
C LYS A 2 -16.81 102.72 14.60
N LEU A 3 -18.00 103.15 15.03
CA LEU A 3 -18.22 103.97 16.23
C LEU A 3 -17.83 103.17 17.48
N LEU A 4 -16.97 103.73 18.32
CA LEU A 4 -16.75 103.26 19.69
C LEU A 4 -17.48 104.21 20.65
N THR A 5 -18.41 103.65 21.41
CA THR A 5 -19.24 104.35 22.39
C THR A 5 -18.61 104.17 23.78
N ILE A 6 -18.09 105.24 24.38
CA ILE A 6 -17.63 105.22 25.78
C ILE A 6 -18.65 106.01 26.62
N ARG A 7 -19.29 105.33 27.58
CA ARG A 7 -20.23 105.92 28.55
C ARG A 7 -19.47 106.34 29.80
N ALA A 8 -19.47 107.64 30.10
CA ALA A 8 -19.29 108.16 31.46
C ALA A 8 -20.38 109.21 31.74
N PRO A 9 -20.86 109.33 32.99
CA PRO A 9 -22.29 109.47 33.27
C PRO A 9 -22.76 110.92 33.42
N ASN A 10 -22.42 111.83 32.51
CA ASN A 10 -23.11 113.14 32.38
C ASN A 10 -22.83 113.92 31.07
N LEU A 11 -22.44 113.26 29.97
CA LEU A 11 -22.42 113.93 28.65
C LEU A 11 -22.50 112.90 27.50
N LYS A 12 -23.61 112.89 26.74
CA LYS A 12 -23.76 112.09 25.51
C LYS A 12 -23.28 112.93 24.32
N ILE A 13 -22.16 112.56 23.70
CA ILE A 13 -21.73 113.13 22.42
C ILE A 13 -21.61 111.98 21.41
N LYS A 14 -22.51 111.96 20.43
CA LYS A 14 -22.43 111.12 19.22
C LYS A 14 -21.83 111.98 18.12
N GLY A 15 -20.68 111.58 17.59
CA GLY A 15 -19.99 112.30 16.52
C GLY A 15 -18.74 111.56 16.10
N ASN A 16 -18.29 111.79 14.88
CA ASN A 16 -17.06 111.19 14.36
C ASN A 16 -15.88 111.66 15.23
N LEU A 17 -14.77 110.91 15.30
CA LEU A 17 -13.61 111.30 16.13
C LEU A 17 -13.15 112.73 15.80
N PHE A 18 -13.30 113.11 14.53
CA PHE A 18 -13.06 114.46 14.03
C PHE A 18 -13.99 115.53 14.66
N ASP A 19 -15.27 115.21 14.89
CA ASP A 19 -16.25 116.11 15.49
C ASP A 19 -16.04 116.28 17.00
N ILE A 20 -15.66 115.20 17.71
CA ILE A 20 -15.34 115.24 19.14
C ILE A 20 -14.07 116.07 19.37
N VAL A 21 -13.04 115.88 18.54
CA VAL A 21 -11.82 116.69 18.56
C VAL A 21 -12.14 118.17 18.23
N SER A 22 -13.07 118.44 17.31
CA SER A 22 -13.52 119.81 17.01
C SER A 22 -14.30 120.47 18.16
N PHE A 23 -15.11 119.70 18.89
CA PHE A 23 -15.95 120.22 19.98
C PHE A 23 -15.12 120.58 21.22
N PHE A 24 -14.07 119.81 21.53
CA PHE A 24 -13.12 120.16 22.59
C PHE A 24 -12.21 121.33 22.20
N SER A 25 -11.89 121.50 20.92
CA SER A 25 -11.06 122.61 20.41
C SER A 25 -11.78 123.97 20.42
N LYS A 26 -13.12 124.00 20.35
CA LYS A 26 -13.90 125.25 20.18
C LYS A 26 -14.46 125.89 21.46
N ARG A 27 -14.35 125.26 22.64
CA ARG A 27 -14.97 125.77 23.88
C ARG A 27 -14.05 125.93 25.09
N TYR A 28 -12.79 125.54 24.97
CA TYR A 28 -11.73 125.99 25.87
C TYR A 28 -10.78 126.88 25.07
N SER A 29 -10.90 128.19 25.29
CA SER A 29 -9.78 129.11 25.13
C SER A 29 -8.69 128.64 26.08
N MET A 30 -7.91 127.66 25.64
CA MET A 30 -6.73 127.21 26.35
C MET A 30 -5.75 128.37 26.26
N ALA A 31 -5.72 129.17 27.34
CA ALA A 31 -4.51 129.80 27.79
C ALA A 31 -3.37 128.83 27.50
N SER A 32 -2.51 129.21 26.57
CA SER A 32 -1.39 128.39 26.13
C SER A 32 -0.60 128.05 27.39
N ILE A 33 -0.70 126.81 27.86
CA ILE A 33 0.19 126.25 28.85
C ILE A 33 1.53 126.15 28.12
N LYS A 34 2.27 127.26 28.14
CA LYS A 34 3.62 127.40 27.59
C LYS A 34 4.68 126.82 28.52
N ASP A 35 4.28 125.91 29.40
CA ASP A 35 5.20 125.12 30.21
C ASP A 35 5.40 123.76 29.52
N PRO A 36 6.55 123.56 28.85
CA PRO A 36 6.85 122.31 28.14
C PRO A 36 6.72 121.08 29.04
N ASN A 37 6.94 121.24 30.34
CA ASN A 37 7.02 120.15 31.32
C ASN A 37 5.66 119.46 31.53
N VAL A 38 4.56 120.22 31.58
CA VAL A 38 3.21 119.67 31.85
C VAL A 38 2.65 118.92 30.63
N VAL A 39 2.91 119.41 29.43
CA VAL A 39 2.50 118.77 28.16
C VAL A 39 3.27 117.47 27.94
N GLU A 40 4.57 117.48 28.25
CA GLU A 40 5.43 116.31 28.19
C GLU A 40 5.01 115.25 29.23
N GLN A 41 4.66 115.67 30.45
CA GLN A 41 4.18 114.78 31.52
C GLN A 41 2.83 114.13 31.18
N PHE A 42 1.88 114.89 30.62
CA PHE A 42 0.59 114.33 30.20
C PHE A 42 0.74 113.37 29.02
N SER A 43 1.57 113.72 28.02
CA SER A 43 1.86 112.86 26.87
C SER A 43 2.56 111.58 27.32
N SER A 44 3.50 111.68 28.26
CA SER A 44 4.18 110.55 28.88
C SER A 44 3.19 109.62 29.60
N ARG A 45 2.25 110.17 30.38
CA ARG A 45 1.21 109.38 31.07
C ARG A 45 0.23 108.71 30.12
N LEU A 46 -0.20 109.40 29.07
CA LEU A 46 -1.07 108.82 28.04
C LEU A 46 -0.37 107.67 27.32
N GLU A 47 0.92 107.84 27.05
CA GLU A 47 1.72 106.81 26.39
C GLU A 47 2.06 105.63 27.32
N GLU A 48 2.17 105.89 28.61
CA GLU A 48 2.25 104.86 29.65
C GLU A 48 0.95 104.04 29.71
N ILE A 49 -0.21 104.69 29.69
CA ILE A 49 -1.52 104.01 29.69
C ILE A 49 -1.70 103.22 28.39
N ARG A 50 -1.38 103.81 27.24
CA ARG A 50 -1.45 103.15 25.93
C ARG A 50 -0.56 101.92 25.88
N SER A 51 0.68 102.04 26.36
CA SER A 51 1.64 100.93 26.43
C SER A 51 1.19 99.83 27.39
N LYS A 52 0.61 100.18 28.55
CA LYS A 52 0.03 99.20 29.48
C LYS A 52 -1.16 98.47 28.88
N LEU A 53 -2.10 99.19 28.27
CA LEU A 53 -3.28 98.58 27.67
C LEU A 53 -2.92 97.69 26.48
N LEU A 54 -1.98 98.12 25.62
CA LEU A 54 -1.45 97.30 24.52
C LEU A 54 -0.66 96.10 25.02
N GLY A 55 0.19 96.28 26.03
CA GLY A 55 0.94 95.18 26.65
C GLY A 55 0.03 94.14 27.29
N GLN A 56 -1.06 94.57 27.91
CA GLN A 56 -2.02 93.67 28.56
C GLN A 56 -2.95 93.01 27.54
N ALA A 57 -3.57 93.77 26.63
CA ALA A 57 -4.50 93.23 25.64
C ALA A 57 -3.82 92.40 24.55
N MET A 58 -2.62 92.79 24.09
CA MET A 58 -1.87 91.97 23.13
C MET A 58 -1.05 90.88 23.82
N GLY A 59 -0.53 91.12 25.01
CA GLY A 59 0.25 90.11 25.75
C GLY A 59 -0.62 88.93 26.20
N GLU A 60 -1.72 89.19 26.91
CA GLU A 60 -2.54 88.11 27.49
C GLU A 60 -3.31 87.34 26.41
N ALA A 61 -4.02 88.04 25.50
CA ALA A 61 -4.85 87.38 24.48
C ALA A 61 -4.02 86.66 23.40
N LEU A 62 -2.88 87.21 22.95
CA LEU A 62 -2.02 86.51 21.99
C LEU A 62 -1.28 85.34 22.63
N ASN A 63 -0.84 85.48 23.90
CA ASN A 63 -0.16 84.37 24.58
C ASN A 63 -1.13 83.21 24.90
N GLU A 64 -2.38 83.50 25.28
CA GLU A 64 -3.40 82.48 25.52
C GLU A 64 -3.77 81.75 24.21
N THR A 65 -4.04 82.49 23.13
CA THR A 65 -4.32 81.90 21.80
C THR A 65 -3.13 81.10 21.27
N ALA A 66 -1.89 81.59 21.46
CA ALA A 66 -0.68 80.87 21.08
C ALA A 66 -0.48 79.59 21.92
N ALA A 67 -0.78 79.63 23.22
CA ALA A 67 -0.71 78.47 24.10
C ALA A 67 -1.75 77.40 23.71
N GLU A 68 -2.98 77.80 23.41
CA GLU A 68 -4.04 76.91 22.90
C GLU A 68 -3.63 76.25 21.58
N LEU A 69 -3.14 77.04 20.60
CA LEU A 69 -2.66 76.50 19.32
C LEU A 69 -1.49 75.53 19.51
N CYS A 70 -0.54 75.85 20.39
CA CYS A 70 0.57 74.96 20.73
C CYS A 70 0.08 73.66 21.40
N GLN A 71 -0.95 73.74 22.25
CA GLN A 71 -1.56 72.58 22.88
C GLN A 71 -2.31 71.70 21.87
N GLU A 72 -3.13 72.29 21.00
CA GLU A 72 -3.83 71.57 19.94
C GLU A 72 -2.85 70.89 18.97
N HIS A 73 -1.82 71.62 18.52
CA HIS A 73 -0.78 71.04 17.67
C HIS A 73 -0.06 69.88 18.38
N ARG A 74 0.26 70.01 19.67
CA ARG A 74 0.87 68.92 20.45
C ARG A 74 -0.04 67.70 20.52
N LEU A 75 -1.34 67.88 20.74
CA LEU A 75 -2.32 66.78 20.77
C LEU A 75 -2.50 66.14 19.39
N TYR A 76 -2.55 66.93 18.33
CA TYR A 76 -2.61 66.45 16.95
C TYR A 76 -1.39 65.60 16.60
N ILE A 77 -0.17 66.12 16.83
CA ILE A 77 1.07 65.38 16.59
C ILE A 77 1.09 64.09 17.41
N LYS A 78 0.68 64.14 18.69
CA LYS A 78 0.58 62.95 19.54
C LYS A 78 -0.37 61.91 18.92
N SER A 79 -1.56 62.31 18.49
CA SER A 79 -2.55 61.43 17.86
C SER A 79 -2.03 60.80 16.56
N VAL A 80 -1.33 61.58 15.72
CA VAL A 80 -0.70 61.08 14.49
C VAL A 80 0.41 60.08 14.81
N CYS A 81 1.28 60.38 15.78
CA CYS A 81 2.33 59.46 16.23
C CYS A 81 1.77 58.16 16.80
N GLU A 82 0.72 58.23 17.62
CA GLU A 82 0.02 57.06 18.17
C GLU A 82 -0.59 56.20 17.06
N THR A 83 -1.26 56.83 16.09
CA THR A 83 -1.84 56.14 14.93
C THR A 83 -0.77 55.46 14.07
N CYS A 84 0.33 56.16 13.79
CA CYS A 84 1.46 55.60 13.04
C CYS A 84 2.06 54.40 13.78
N THR A 85 2.28 54.53 15.09
CA THR A 85 2.83 53.45 15.92
C THR A 85 1.92 52.23 15.92
N LYS A 86 0.60 52.43 15.99
CA LYS A 86 -0.37 51.33 15.92
C LYS A 86 -0.29 50.60 14.58
N LYS A 87 -0.27 51.34 13.47
CA LYS A 87 -0.15 50.74 12.13
C LYS A 87 1.17 49.99 11.93
N CYS A 88 2.29 50.53 12.39
CA CYS A 88 3.58 49.84 12.32
C CYS A 88 3.54 48.49 13.07
N LYS A 89 2.90 48.44 14.25
CA LYS A 89 2.72 47.19 15.00
C LYS A 89 1.80 46.20 14.28
N GLU A 90 0.70 46.68 13.70
CA GLU A 90 -0.21 45.85 12.88
C GLU A 90 0.55 45.24 11.68
N ASP A 91 1.35 46.04 10.98
CA ASP A 91 2.18 45.58 9.85
C ASP A 91 3.23 44.57 10.29
N GLU A 92 3.95 44.80 11.40
CA GLU A 92 4.91 43.85 11.98
C GLU A 92 4.26 42.47 12.23
N THR A 93 3.07 42.44 12.85
CA THR A 93 2.35 41.18 13.08
C THR A 93 1.94 40.50 11.77
N MET A 94 1.58 41.28 10.74
CA MET A 94 1.24 40.74 9.43
C MET A 94 2.46 40.12 8.75
N PHE A 95 3.63 40.77 8.82
CA PHE A 95 4.87 40.24 8.28
C PHE A 95 5.31 38.95 8.99
N GLU A 96 5.16 38.87 10.32
CA GLU A 96 5.41 37.65 11.07
C GLU A 96 4.51 36.49 10.62
N MET A 97 3.21 36.75 10.42
CA MET A 97 2.27 35.76 9.91
C MET A 97 2.64 35.31 8.49
N ILE A 98 2.95 36.23 7.59
CA ILE A 98 3.38 35.91 6.21
C ILE A 98 4.64 35.05 6.24
N HIS A 99 5.62 35.39 7.09
CA HIS A 99 6.83 34.60 7.23
C HIS A 99 6.54 33.19 7.74
N LYS A 100 5.66 33.05 8.75
CA LYS A 100 5.22 31.75 9.26
C LYS A 100 4.55 30.91 8.17
N TYR A 101 3.57 31.46 7.46
CA TYR A 101 2.91 30.76 6.35
C TYR A 101 3.88 30.36 5.25
N LYS A 102 4.86 31.21 4.93
CA LYS A 102 5.90 30.88 3.94
C LYS A 102 6.76 29.69 4.37
N GLN A 103 7.10 29.59 5.65
CA GLN A 103 7.84 28.45 6.19
C GLN A 103 7.00 27.17 6.18
N GLU A 104 5.74 27.24 6.61
CA GLU A 104 4.80 26.11 6.57
C GLU A 104 4.58 25.60 5.14
N MET A 105 4.39 26.50 4.17
CA MET A 105 4.23 26.14 2.75
C MET A 105 5.47 25.45 2.18
N LYS A 106 6.67 25.88 2.57
CA LYS A 106 7.92 25.19 2.19
C LYS A 106 7.97 23.78 2.76
N GLY A 107 7.65 23.62 4.05
CA GLY A 107 7.60 22.32 4.72
C GLY A 107 6.59 21.36 4.08
N ASN A 108 5.38 21.85 3.79
CA ASN A 108 4.36 21.08 3.09
C ASN A 108 4.81 20.67 1.69
N THR A 109 5.48 21.58 0.95
CA THR A 109 6.00 21.27 -0.38
C THR A 109 7.06 20.17 -0.34
N SER A 110 7.99 20.20 0.62
CA SER A 110 8.97 19.12 0.78
C SER A 110 8.31 17.80 1.16
N PHE A 111 7.35 17.82 2.09
CA PHE A 111 6.62 16.64 2.52
C PHE A 111 5.83 15.99 1.36
N LEU A 112 5.16 16.80 0.53
CA LEU A 112 4.44 16.29 -0.64
C LEU A 112 5.38 15.66 -1.67
N LYS A 113 6.59 16.19 -1.86
CA LYS A 113 7.58 15.60 -2.77
C LYS A 113 8.08 14.25 -2.26
N GLU A 114 8.36 14.14 -0.97
CA GLU A 114 8.75 12.89 -0.34
C GLU A 114 7.65 11.83 -0.47
N LYS A 115 6.40 12.18 -0.15
CA LYS A 115 5.26 11.27 -0.32
C LYS A 115 5.01 10.88 -1.77
N ALA A 116 5.23 11.78 -2.73
CA ALA A 116 5.13 11.45 -4.14
C ALA A 116 6.19 10.41 -4.57
N ALA A 117 7.42 10.53 -4.06
CA ALA A 117 8.49 9.56 -4.33
C ALA A 117 8.18 8.18 -3.72
N GLU A 118 7.73 8.14 -2.46
CA GLU A 118 7.30 6.91 -1.78
C GLU A 118 6.16 6.21 -2.54
N ASN A 119 5.16 6.97 -3.00
CA ASN A 119 4.06 6.42 -3.78
C ASN A 119 4.52 5.83 -5.12
N LEU A 120 5.52 6.43 -5.79
CA LEU A 120 6.07 5.88 -7.03
C LEU A 120 6.74 4.53 -6.80
N GLU A 121 7.49 4.39 -5.71
CA GLU A 121 8.13 3.12 -5.33
C GLU A 121 7.08 2.04 -5.04
N ILE A 122 6.03 2.38 -4.28
CA ILE A 122 4.93 1.45 -3.99
C ILE A 122 4.22 1.00 -5.27
N VAL A 123 3.95 1.93 -6.21
CA VAL A 123 3.30 1.57 -7.49
C VAL A 123 4.17 0.60 -8.29
N SER A 124 5.48 0.84 -8.38
CA SER A 124 6.40 -0.07 -9.07
C SER A 124 6.40 -1.47 -8.45
N ASP A 125 6.45 -1.58 -7.12
CA ASP A 125 6.42 -2.88 -6.43
C ASP A 125 5.09 -3.62 -6.63
N VAL A 126 3.97 -2.89 -6.68
CA VAL A 126 2.65 -3.47 -6.99
C VAL A 126 2.60 -4.01 -8.42
N GLU A 127 3.13 -3.27 -9.40
CA GLU A 127 3.17 -3.69 -10.80
C GLU A 127 4.02 -4.96 -10.98
N ASP A 128 5.19 -5.02 -10.35
CA ASP A 128 6.07 -6.20 -10.38
C ASP A 128 5.40 -7.43 -9.76
N LYS A 129 4.72 -7.25 -8.62
CA LYS A 129 3.98 -8.33 -7.95
C LYS A 129 2.80 -8.82 -8.78
N GLU A 130 2.07 -7.92 -9.44
CA GLU A 130 0.94 -8.30 -10.30
C GLU A 130 1.42 -9.06 -11.54
N HIS A 131 2.56 -8.65 -12.13
CA HIS A 131 3.19 -9.41 -13.21
C HIS A 131 3.61 -10.81 -12.76
N HIS A 132 4.26 -10.93 -11.60
CA HIS A 132 4.66 -12.22 -11.06
C HIS A 132 3.45 -13.14 -10.77
N LYS A 133 2.37 -12.57 -10.22
CA LYS A 133 1.11 -13.27 -9.98
C LYS A 133 0.51 -13.81 -11.28
N ALA A 134 0.52 -13.03 -12.37
CA ALA A 134 0.03 -13.49 -13.67
C ALA A 134 0.83 -14.69 -14.20
N LEU A 135 2.17 -14.68 -14.06
CA LEU A 135 3.02 -15.81 -14.45
C LEU A 135 2.73 -17.07 -13.64
N LEU A 136 2.51 -16.93 -12.32
CA LEU A 136 2.15 -18.05 -11.45
C LEU A 136 0.80 -18.65 -11.83
N LEU A 137 -0.21 -17.82 -12.12
CA LEU A 137 -1.52 -18.28 -12.56
C LEU A 137 -1.42 -19.09 -13.86
N GLN A 138 -0.66 -18.60 -14.85
CA GLN A 138 -0.42 -19.32 -16.10
C GLN A 138 0.26 -20.68 -15.86
N LYS A 139 1.25 -20.73 -14.95
CA LYS A 139 1.94 -21.97 -14.59
C LYS A 139 1.01 -22.97 -13.91
N ILE A 140 0.14 -22.52 -13.01
CA ILE A 140 -0.86 -23.36 -12.34
C ILE A 140 -1.83 -23.96 -13.36
N GLU A 141 -2.32 -23.15 -14.30
CA GLU A 141 -3.25 -23.62 -15.33
C GLU A 141 -2.62 -24.67 -16.24
N LYS A 142 -1.37 -24.44 -16.67
CA LYS A 142 -0.60 -25.42 -17.44
C LYS A 142 -0.44 -26.73 -16.67
N LEU A 143 -0.02 -26.68 -15.41
CA LEU A 143 0.15 -27.86 -14.57
C LEU A 143 -1.15 -28.63 -14.37
N LYS A 144 -2.28 -27.94 -14.16
CA LYS A 144 -3.59 -28.59 -14.06
C LYS A 144 -3.96 -29.34 -15.35
N LYS A 145 -3.71 -28.74 -16.52
CA LYS A 145 -3.97 -29.37 -17.82
C LYS A 145 -3.09 -30.60 -18.05
N ASP A 146 -1.81 -30.50 -17.71
CA ASP A 146 -0.87 -31.61 -17.86
C ASP A 146 -1.19 -32.76 -16.90
N GLN A 147 -1.59 -32.44 -15.66
CA GLN A 147 -2.07 -33.42 -14.69
C GLN A 147 -3.31 -34.16 -15.20
N ALA A 148 -4.29 -33.45 -15.76
CA ALA A 148 -5.51 -34.07 -16.31
C ALA A 148 -5.16 -35.05 -17.45
N LYS A 149 -4.32 -34.65 -18.39
CA LYS A 149 -3.85 -35.52 -19.49
C LYS A 149 -3.13 -36.76 -18.98
N ASN A 150 -2.26 -36.61 -17.98
CA ASN A 150 -1.52 -37.73 -17.41
C ASN A 150 -2.46 -38.72 -16.71
N MET A 151 -3.48 -38.23 -16.01
CA MET A 151 -4.50 -39.10 -15.40
C MET A 151 -5.29 -39.87 -16.45
N GLU A 152 -5.72 -39.22 -17.53
CA GLU A 152 -6.43 -39.88 -18.63
C GLU A 152 -5.58 -40.99 -19.28
N LEU A 153 -4.29 -40.72 -19.51
CA LEU A 153 -3.36 -41.69 -20.07
C LEU A 153 -3.20 -42.91 -19.15
N ILE A 154 -2.99 -42.69 -17.84
CA ILE A 154 -2.88 -43.76 -16.85
C ILE A 154 -4.17 -44.58 -16.78
N GLN A 155 -5.33 -43.92 -16.78
CA GLN A 155 -6.62 -44.61 -16.75
C GLN A 155 -6.84 -45.46 -18.00
N SER A 156 -6.53 -44.92 -19.18
CA SER A 156 -6.62 -45.66 -20.45
C SER A 156 -5.69 -46.88 -20.46
N GLN A 157 -4.43 -46.69 -20.06
CA GLN A 157 -3.45 -47.78 -20.00
C GLN A 157 -3.85 -48.85 -18.98
N ASN A 158 -4.34 -48.45 -17.81
CA ASN A 158 -4.81 -49.38 -16.78
C ASN A 158 -6.04 -50.16 -17.25
N LYS A 159 -6.96 -49.52 -17.97
CA LYS A 159 -8.11 -50.19 -18.57
C LYS A 159 -7.67 -51.22 -19.61
N ALA A 160 -6.78 -50.85 -20.52
CA ALA A 160 -6.22 -51.76 -21.52
C ALA A 160 -5.49 -52.95 -20.88
N ASN A 161 -4.65 -52.68 -19.87
CA ASN A 161 -3.94 -53.72 -19.11
C ASN A 161 -4.92 -54.66 -18.38
N LYS A 162 -5.96 -54.11 -17.74
CA LYS A 162 -7.00 -54.89 -17.05
C LYS A 162 -7.75 -55.80 -18.02
N ASP A 163 -8.10 -55.31 -19.21
CA ASP A 163 -8.82 -56.10 -20.20
C ASP A 163 -7.93 -57.16 -20.85
N ARG A 164 -6.66 -56.85 -21.10
CA ARG A 164 -5.65 -57.84 -21.53
C ARG A 164 -5.47 -58.95 -20.48
N LEU A 165 -5.37 -58.59 -19.19
CA LEU A 165 -5.25 -59.54 -18.09
C LEU A 165 -6.49 -60.44 -17.98
N LYS A 166 -7.69 -59.87 -18.09
CA LYS A 166 -8.94 -60.67 -18.12
C LYS A 166 -8.95 -61.67 -19.27
N LYS A 167 -8.53 -61.28 -20.48
CA LYS A 167 -8.43 -62.19 -21.63
C LYS A 167 -7.43 -63.32 -21.35
N LEU A 168 -6.25 -62.98 -20.83
CA LEU A 168 -5.23 -63.98 -20.48
C LEU A 168 -5.71 -64.96 -19.41
N ASN A 169 -6.38 -64.47 -18.36
CA ASN A 169 -6.94 -65.31 -17.32
C ASN A 169 -8.04 -66.23 -17.86
N LYS A 170 -8.92 -65.73 -18.75
CA LYS A 170 -9.90 -66.61 -19.44
C LYS A 170 -9.21 -67.71 -20.24
N CYS A 171 -8.16 -67.39 -21.00
CA CYS A 171 -7.39 -68.41 -21.73
C CYS A 171 -6.74 -69.41 -20.77
N LYS A 172 -6.11 -68.93 -19.69
CA LYS A 172 -5.54 -69.78 -18.64
C LYS A 172 -6.58 -70.74 -18.08
N ASP A 173 -7.76 -70.24 -17.71
CA ASP A 173 -8.84 -71.04 -17.13
C ASP A 173 -9.34 -72.11 -18.12
N VAL A 174 -9.45 -71.78 -19.41
CA VAL A 174 -9.81 -72.73 -20.47
C VAL A 174 -8.76 -73.83 -20.57
N PHE A 175 -7.47 -73.50 -20.68
CA PHE A 175 -6.41 -74.50 -20.75
C PHE A 175 -6.34 -75.36 -19.48
N GLN A 176 -6.47 -74.75 -18.31
CA GLN A 176 -6.44 -75.47 -17.03
C GLN A 176 -7.59 -76.46 -16.92
N LYS A 177 -8.80 -76.07 -17.34
CA LYS A 177 -9.97 -76.97 -17.35
C LYS A 177 -9.83 -78.11 -18.36
N HIS A 178 -9.48 -77.79 -19.61
CA HIS A 178 -9.42 -78.80 -20.68
C HIS A 178 -8.24 -79.77 -20.53
N LEU A 179 -7.08 -79.29 -20.08
CA LEU A 179 -5.89 -80.12 -19.90
C LEU A 179 -5.85 -80.75 -18.51
N SER A 180 -6.70 -80.29 -17.57
CA SER A 180 -6.58 -80.64 -16.14
C SER A 180 -5.14 -80.47 -15.65
N LEU A 181 -4.49 -79.38 -16.09
CA LEU A 181 -3.11 -79.05 -15.81
C LEU A 181 -3.05 -77.60 -15.30
N GLU A 182 -2.56 -77.43 -14.09
CA GLU A 182 -2.34 -76.13 -13.47
C GLU A 182 -0.85 -75.87 -13.36
N ILE A 183 -0.41 -74.66 -13.74
CA ILE A 183 0.97 -74.21 -13.64
C ILE A 183 1.02 -73.08 -12.62
N ARG A 184 1.78 -73.26 -11.54
CA ARG A 184 1.92 -72.30 -10.45
C ARG A 184 3.35 -71.79 -10.37
N LYS A 185 3.51 -70.47 -10.30
CA LYS A 185 4.80 -69.85 -9.97
C LYS A 185 5.00 -69.91 -8.46
N ILE A 186 6.10 -70.51 -8.02
CA ILE A 186 6.53 -70.56 -6.62
C ILE A 186 7.75 -69.62 -6.47
N GLN A 187 8.11 -69.30 -5.22
CA GLN A 187 9.29 -68.50 -4.91
C GLN A 187 10.58 -69.13 -5.51
N GLY A 188 11.51 -68.26 -5.92
CA GLY A 188 12.85 -68.66 -6.38
C GLY A 188 12.93 -69.26 -7.79
N GLU A 189 12.22 -68.68 -8.77
CA GLU A 189 12.24 -69.12 -10.18
C GLU A 189 11.85 -70.59 -10.37
N LYS A 190 10.91 -71.06 -9.54
CA LYS A 190 10.37 -72.42 -9.59
C LYS A 190 8.95 -72.43 -10.11
N LEU A 191 8.65 -73.40 -10.96
CA LEU A 191 7.32 -73.66 -11.51
C LEU A 191 6.85 -75.02 -11.04
N GLN A 192 5.67 -75.05 -10.44
CA GLN A 192 5.00 -76.28 -10.06
C GLN A 192 3.95 -76.62 -11.12
N PHE A 193 4.03 -77.83 -11.66
CA PHE A 193 3.08 -78.37 -12.61
C PHE A 193 2.20 -79.38 -11.89
N VAL A 194 0.89 -79.16 -11.92
CA VAL A 194 -0.11 -79.93 -11.17
C VAL A 194 -1.10 -80.54 -12.16
N PHE A 195 -1.01 -81.85 -12.34
CA PHE A 195 -1.93 -82.65 -13.12
C PHE A 195 -3.05 -83.18 -12.23
N ARG A 196 -4.27 -83.07 -12.75
CA ARG A 196 -5.49 -83.69 -12.23
C ARG A 196 -6.13 -84.54 -13.31
N ASN A 197 -7.20 -85.26 -12.96
CA ASN A 197 -7.91 -86.15 -13.87
C ASN A 197 -6.95 -87.17 -14.52
N ILE A 198 -6.06 -87.74 -13.68
CA ILE A 198 -5.14 -88.81 -14.06
C ILE A 198 -5.75 -90.16 -13.69
N SER A 199 -6.19 -90.32 -12.43
CA SER A 199 -6.86 -91.54 -11.98
C SER A 199 -8.34 -91.48 -12.31
N ARG A 200 -8.87 -92.56 -12.92
CA ARG A 200 -10.32 -92.70 -13.14
C ARG A 200 -11.10 -92.97 -11.84
N LYS A 201 -10.43 -93.46 -10.80
CA LYS A 201 -11.05 -93.76 -9.50
C LYS A 201 -11.20 -92.50 -8.65
N ASP A 202 -10.20 -91.64 -8.71
CA ASP A 202 -10.18 -90.35 -8.03
C ASP A 202 -9.69 -89.26 -9.00
N PRO A 203 -10.63 -88.56 -9.68
CA PRO A 203 -10.29 -87.50 -10.62
C PRO A 203 -9.59 -86.29 -9.97
N ASP A 204 -9.76 -86.10 -8.65
CA ASP A 204 -9.18 -84.98 -7.91
C ASP A 204 -7.76 -85.27 -7.39
N ALA A 205 -7.31 -86.53 -7.47
CA ALA A 205 -5.96 -86.96 -7.13
C ALA A 205 -4.90 -86.11 -7.84
N VAL A 206 -4.03 -85.49 -7.06
CA VAL A 206 -3.00 -84.57 -7.54
C VAL A 206 -1.74 -85.33 -7.89
N HIS A 207 -1.22 -85.08 -9.09
CA HIS A 207 0.10 -85.54 -9.53
C HIS A 207 0.89 -84.32 -9.95
N MET A 208 2.12 -84.16 -9.50
CA MET A 208 2.83 -82.92 -9.71
C MET A 208 4.33 -83.09 -9.78
N PHE A 209 4.99 -82.15 -10.45
CA PHE A 209 6.43 -82.00 -10.38
C PHE A 209 6.81 -80.53 -10.21
N LEU A 210 8.01 -80.30 -9.67
CA LEU A 210 8.60 -78.99 -9.47
C LEU A 210 9.77 -78.82 -10.44
N LEU A 211 9.67 -77.80 -11.27
CA LEU A 211 10.67 -77.39 -12.25
C LEU A 211 11.39 -76.15 -11.76
N HIS A 212 12.70 -76.12 -11.94
CA HIS A 212 13.52 -74.93 -11.79
C HIS A 212 14.25 -74.65 -13.10
N LEU A 213 14.39 -73.38 -13.43
CA LEU A 213 15.24 -72.92 -14.51
C LEU A 213 16.44 -72.25 -13.85
N ASP A 214 17.65 -72.71 -14.13
CA ASP A 214 18.86 -72.10 -13.60
C ASP A 214 19.25 -70.81 -14.37
N ALA A 215 20.35 -70.18 -13.96
CA ALA A 215 20.83 -68.93 -14.56
C ALA A 215 21.28 -69.12 -16.03
N GLU A 216 21.67 -70.34 -16.39
CA GLU A 216 22.08 -70.76 -17.72
C GLU A 216 20.89 -71.12 -18.62
N GLY A 217 19.66 -71.13 -18.09
CA GLY A 217 18.44 -71.46 -18.81
C GLY A 217 18.20 -72.95 -18.99
N VAL A 218 18.84 -73.80 -18.17
CA VAL A 218 18.70 -75.25 -18.17
C VAL A 218 17.58 -75.68 -17.21
N TYR A 219 16.76 -76.63 -17.67
CA TYR A 219 15.65 -77.17 -16.89
C TYR A 219 16.12 -78.22 -15.89
N HIS A 220 15.74 -78.06 -14.63
CA HIS A 220 16.00 -79.01 -13.56
C HIS A 220 14.71 -79.48 -12.89
N ILE A 221 14.54 -80.79 -12.72
CA ILE A 221 13.41 -81.37 -12.00
C ILE A 221 13.81 -81.56 -10.54
N ILE A 222 13.26 -80.72 -9.66
CA ILE A 222 13.59 -80.74 -8.23
C ILE A 222 12.89 -81.91 -7.52
N SER A 223 11.62 -82.14 -7.84
CA SER A 223 10.79 -83.14 -7.17
C SER A 223 9.63 -83.57 -8.04
N CYS A 224 9.19 -84.81 -7.88
CA CYS A 224 8.01 -85.37 -8.54
C CYS A 224 7.21 -86.19 -7.52
N ASP A 225 5.89 -85.97 -7.47
CA ASP A 225 4.99 -86.66 -6.57
C ASP A 225 3.70 -87.05 -7.33
N PRO A 226 3.39 -88.36 -7.48
CA PRO A 226 4.20 -89.50 -7.06
C PRO A 226 5.54 -89.60 -7.82
N PRO A 227 6.58 -90.23 -7.25
CA PRO A 227 7.86 -90.41 -7.93
C PRO A 227 7.71 -91.23 -9.23
N LEU A 228 8.40 -90.81 -10.30
CA LEU A 228 8.43 -91.51 -11.59
C LEU A 228 9.86 -92.03 -11.85
N GLU A 229 10.01 -93.34 -12.07
CA GLU A 229 11.32 -93.96 -12.36
C GLU A 229 11.98 -93.38 -13.62
N THR A 230 11.17 -92.98 -14.60
CA THR A 230 11.63 -92.44 -15.89
C THR A 230 11.88 -90.92 -15.87
N MET A 231 11.71 -90.24 -14.74
CA MET A 231 11.81 -88.78 -14.67
C MET A 231 13.19 -88.24 -15.07
N ALA A 232 14.28 -88.87 -14.60
CA ALA A 232 15.65 -88.46 -14.94
C ALA A 232 15.94 -88.58 -16.45
N HIS A 233 15.35 -89.59 -17.11
CA HIS A 233 15.44 -89.72 -18.56
C HIS A 233 14.69 -88.60 -19.27
N PHE A 234 13.50 -88.24 -18.80
CA PHE A 234 12.72 -87.13 -19.36
C PHE A 234 13.38 -85.77 -19.17
N GLU A 235 14.01 -85.54 -18.01
CA GLU A 235 14.79 -84.33 -17.74
C GLU A 235 15.96 -84.18 -18.72
N LYS A 236 16.79 -85.22 -18.86
CA LYS A 236 17.90 -85.21 -19.83
C LYS A 236 17.42 -84.95 -21.25
N LYS A 237 16.35 -85.63 -21.67
CA LYS A 237 15.76 -85.42 -22.99
C LYS A 237 15.17 -84.02 -23.16
N LEU A 238 14.61 -83.43 -22.10
CA LEU A 238 14.12 -82.06 -22.13
C LEU A 238 15.27 -81.07 -22.30
N GLN A 239 16.38 -81.25 -21.59
CA GLN A 239 17.58 -80.43 -21.72
C GLN A 239 18.19 -80.53 -23.13
N GLU A 240 18.21 -81.72 -23.73
CA GLU A 240 18.74 -81.93 -25.08
C GLU A 240 17.84 -81.38 -26.20
N THR A 241 16.52 -81.55 -26.09
CA THR A 241 15.57 -81.27 -27.18
C THR A 241 14.83 -79.94 -27.03
N ASN A 242 14.82 -79.36 -25.83
CA ASN A 242 13.99 -78.22 -25.44
C ASN A 242 12.50 -78.38 -25.81
N ASN A 243 12.03 -79.64 -25.96
CA ASN A 243 10.66 -79.94 -26.37
C ASN A 243 9.77 -80.14 -25.15
N PHE A 244 9.38 -79.02 -24.53
CA PHE A 244 8.58 -79.02 -23.32
C PHE A 244 7.20 -79.67 -23.49
N THR A 245 6.60 -79.54 -24.68
CA THR A 245 5.31 -80.17 -24.99
C THR A 245 5.41 -81.70 -24.97
N ALA A 246 6.44 -82.26 -25.60
CA ALA A 246 6.67 -83.71 -25.59
C ALA A 246 7.00 -84.21 -24.17
N PHE A 247 7.77 -83.44 -23.41
CA PHE A 247 8.07 -83.73 -22.01
C PHE A 247 6.79 -83.84 -21.17
N LEU A 248 5.91 -82.82 -21.18
CA LEU A 248 4.65 -82.83 -20.43
C LEU A 248 3.74 -84.00 -20.83
N ALA A 249 3.67 -84.31 -22.13
CA ALA A 249 2.86 -85.43 -22.63
C ALA A 249 3.39 -86.78 -22.14
N ASN A 250 4.70 -86.97 -22.11
CA ASN A 250 5.34 -88.19 -21.61
C ASN A 250 5.16 -88.33 -20.09
N VAL A 251 5.39 -87.26 -19.32
CA VAL A 251 5.15 -87.24 -17.87
C VAL A 251 3.69 -87.58 -17.55
N ARG A 252 2.73 -86.99 -18.27
CA ARG A 252 1.31 -87.32 -18.09
C ARG A 252 1.03 -88.81 -18.39
N ARG A 253 1.64 -89.37 -19.43
CA ARG A 253 1.46 -90.78 -19.80
C ARG A 253 1.96 -91.71 -18.69
N GLU A 254 3.12 -91.41 -18.10
CA GLU A 254 3.66 -92.20 -16.99
C GLU A 254 2.81 -92.11 -15.73
N PHE A 255 2.31 -90.92 -15.39
CA PHE A 255 1.34 -90.78 -14.30
C PHE A 255 0.07 -91.61 -14.53
N VAL A 256 -0.46 -91.65 -15.77
CA VAL A 256 -1.60 -92.52 -16.11
C VAL A 256 -1.20 -94.01 -16.00
N ALA A 257 -0.01 -94.37 -16.47
CA ALA A 257 0.48 -95.74 -16.45
C ALA A 257 0.54 -96.31 -15.03
N LEU A 258 1.01 -95.53 -14.04
CA LEU A 258 1.03 -95.91 -12.62
C LEU A 258 -0.34 -96.37 -12.09
N HIS A 259 -1.43 -95.72 -12.51
CA HIS A 259 -2.79 -96.09 -12.11
C HIS A 259 -3.36 -97.28 -12.88
N THR A 260 -2.78 -97.62 -14.04
CA THR A 260 -3.19 -98.78 -14.84
C THR A 260 -2.43 -100.05 -14.45
N SER A 261 -1.14 -99.97 -14.12
CA SER A 261 -0.32 -101.11 -13.67
C SER A 261 -0.67 -101.57 -12.26
N SER A 262 -1.13 -100.67 -11.38
CA SER A 262 -1.65 -101.02 -10.04
C SER A 262 -2.93 -101.88 -10.07
N LYS A 263 -3.53 -102.16 -11.24
CA LYS A 263 -4.68 -103.08 -11.37
C LYS A 263 -4.29 -104.54 -11.65
N MET A 264 -3.01 -104.84 -11.89
CA MET A 264 -2.54 -106.19 -12.23
C MET A 264 -1.65 -106.83 -11.14
N ALA A 265 -1.72 -106.31 -9.91
CA ALA A 265 -1.13 -106.91 -8.72
C ALA A 265 -2.23 -107.28 -7.73
#